data_AF-A0A174UHC2-F1
#
_entry.id   AF-A0A174UHC2-F1
#
_cell.length_a   1.000
_cell.length_b   1.000
_cell.length_c   1.000
_cell.angle_alpha   90.00
_cell.angle_beta   90.00
_cell.angle_gamma   90.00
#
_symmetry.space_group_name_H-M   'P 1'
#
loop_
_entity.id
_entity.type
_entity.pdbx_description
1 polymer ?
#
loop_
_entity_poly.entity_id
_entity_poly.type
_entity_poly.pdbx_seq_one_letter_code
_entity_poly.pdbx_strand_id
1 'polypeptide(L)'
;MIDELDSGIYEYLLGECLEVMQDKAKGQLIFTSHNLRPLEILENDSLLYTTVNPENCYIKSSYIKNTQNTRLSYLRTIKLGGQKEKLYNETNIYEMELAMRRARRQY
;
A
#
# COMPACT_ATOMS: atom_id res chain seq x y z
N MET A 1 -1.91 -18.27 2.75
CA MET A 1 -2.51 -16.95 2.46
C MET A 1 -2.87 -16.33 3.79
N ILE A 2 -2.40 -15.12 4.07
CA ILE A 2 -2.62 -14.41 5.34
C ILE A 2 -3.31 -13.09 5.01
N ASP A 3 -4.26 -12.66 5.83
CA ASP A 3 -4.89 -11.35 5.70
C ASP A 3 -4.32 -10.41 6.78
N GLU A 4 -4.04 -9.16 6.41
CA GLU A 4 -3.51 -8.09 7.27
C GLU A 4 -2.33 -8.54 8.14
N LEU A 5 -1.27 -9.02 7.47
CA LEU A 5 -0.06 -9.52 8.15
C LEU A 5 0.58 -8.46 9.07
N ASP A 6 0.40 -7.18 8.75
CA ASP A 6 0.92 -6.03 9.46
C ASP A 6 0.11 -5.64 10.71
N SER A 7 -1.01 -6.32 10.99
CA SER A 7 -1.88 -6.00 12.12
C SER A 7 -1.17 -6.17 13.46
N GLY A 8 -1.03 -5.07 14.20
CA GLY A 8 -0.37 -5.05 15.51
C GLY A 8 1.16 -5.17 15.48
N ILE A 9 1.79 -5.12 14.29
CA ILE A 9 3.24 -5.20 14.13
C ILE A 9 3.81 -3.81 13.88
N TYR A 10 4.90 -3.47 14.56
CA TYR A 10 5.63 -2.23 14.29
C TYR A 10 6.23 -2.24 12.89
N GLU A 11 6.13 -1.11 12.18
CA GLU A 11 6.60 -0.95 10.79
C GLU A 11 8.06 -1.41 10.60
N TYR A 12 8.94 -1.04 11.52
CA TYR A 12 10.35 -1.45 11.47
C TYR A 12 10.51 -2.97 11.56
N LEU A 13 9.85 -3.60 12.54
CA LEU A 13 9.91 -5.05 12.75
C LEU A 13 9.33 -5.82 11.57
N LEU A 14 8.22 -5.34 10.99
CA LEU A 14 7.66 -5.90 9.77
C LEU A 14 8.69 -5.90 8.64
N GLY A 15 9.45 -4.81 8.48
CA GLY A 15 10.51 -4.71 7.49
C GLY A 15 11.59 -5.79 7.67
N GLU A 16 12.12 -5.93 8.89
CA GLU A 16 13.13 -6.94 9.22
C GLU A 16 12.60 -8.37 8.95
N CYS A 17 11.34 -8.64 9.30
CA CYS A 17 10.72 -9.94 9.02
C CYS A 17 10.60 -10.21 7.52
N LEU A 18 10.15 -9.22 6.73
CA LEU A 18 9.98 -9.37 5.29
C LEU A 18 11.31 -9.58 4.57
N GLU A 19 12.37 -8.89 4.99
CA GLU A 19 13.72 -9.05 4.44
C GLU A 19 14.24 -10.49 4.66
N VAL A 20 14.12 -10.99 5.89
CA VAL A 20 14.51 -12.38 6.20
C VAL A 20 13.66 -13.40 5.45
N MET A 21 12.35 -13.16 5.32
CA MET A 21 11.46 -14.05 4.59
C MET A 21 11.80 -14.10 3.10
N GLN A 22 12.05 -12.95 2.48
CA GLN A 22 12.43 -12.90 1.05
C GLN A 22 13.73 -13.66 0.77
N ASP A 23 14.74 -13.50 1.63
CA ASP A 23 16.06 -14.12 1.43
C ASP A 23 16.08 -15.63 1.76
N LYS A 24 15.38 -16.03 2.83
CA LYS A 24 15.58 -17.36 3.45
C LYS A 24 14.36 -18.28 3.41
N ALA A 25 13.15 -17.75 3.25
CA ALA A 25 11.97 -18.59 3.26
C ALA A 25 11.89 -19.45 2.00
N LYS A 26 11.39 -20.68 2.16
CA LYS A 26 11.12 -21.59 1.04
C LYS A 26 9.63 -21.62 0.76
N GLY A 27 9.26 -21.48 -0.51
CA GLY A 27 7.86 -21.49 -0.96
C GLY A 27 7.32 -20.08 -1.22
N GLN A 28 6.00 -19.98 -1.36
CA GLN A 28 5.32 -18.73 -1.67
C GLN A 28 4.39 -18.32 -0.51
N LEU A 29 4.57 -17.09 -0.03
CA LEU A 29 3.66 -16.45 0.91
C LEU A 29 2.88 -15.35 0.20
N ILE A 30 1.56 -15.42 0.29
CA ILE A 30 0.66 -14.37 -0.21
C ILE A 30 -0.01 -13.74 1.01
N PHE A 31 0.11 -12.42 1.12
CA PHE A 31 -0.47 -11.65 2.19
C PHE A 31 -0.99 -10.29 1.73
N THR A 32 -1.89 -9.69 2.50
CA THR A 32 -2.33 -8.29 2.37
C THR A 32 -1.67 -7.45 3.47
N SER A 33 -1.44 -6.17 3.18
CA SER A 33 -0.84 -5.22 4.11
C SER A 33 -1.35 -3.82 3.82
N HIS A 34 -1.67 -3.06 4.85
CA HIS A 34 -1.97 -1.62 4.76
C HIS A 34 -0.72 -0.78 4.98
N ASN A 35 0.31 -1.36 5.59
CA ASN A 35 1.62 -0.75 5.77
C ASN A 35 2.35 -0.60 4.43
N LEU A 36 3.10 0.50 4.26
CA LEU A 36 3.86 0.83 3.05
C LEU A 36 5.28 0.26 3.06
N ARG A 37 5.77 -0.24 4.20
CA ARG A 37 7.10 -0.86 4.36
C ARG A 37 7.36 -2.03 3.41
N PRO A 38 6.40 -2.92 3.09
CA PRO A 38 6.61 -3.95 2.08
C PRO A 38 7.02 -3.38 0.72
N LEU A 39 6.59 -2.17 0.36
CA LEU A 39 6.99 -1.54 -0.90
C LEU A 39 8.50 -1.23 -0.94
N GLU A 40 9.09 -0.91 0.21
CA GLU A 40 10.51 -0.54 0.32
C GLU A 40 11.43 -1.76 0.41
N ILE A 41 10.92 -2.87 0.94
CA ILE A 41 11.69 -4.09 1.22
C ILE A 41 11.52 -5.14 0.13
N LEU A 42 10.31 -5.30 -0.41
CA LEU A 42 10.05 -6.36 -1.37
C LEU A 42 10.45 -5.97 -2.80
N GLU A 43 10.90 -6.97 -3.57
CA GLU A 43 11.15 -6.79 -4.99
C GLU A 43 9.85 -6.44 -5.74
N ASN A 44 9.96 -5.61 -6.77
CA ASN A 44 8.80 -5.14 -7.55
C ASN A 44 7.94 -6.27 -8.11
N ASP A 45 8.54 -7.40 -8.48
CA ASP A 45 7.81 -8.55 -9.03
C ASP A 45 6.95 -9.27 -7.99
N SER A 46 7.23 -9.05 -6.70
CA SER A 46 6.47 -9.57 -5.55
C SER A 46 5.33 -8.63 -5.12
N LEU A 47 5.17 -7.46 -5.76
CA LEU A 47 4.19 -6.46 -5.39
C LEU A 47 2.97 -6.47 -6.31
N LEU A 48 1.78 -6.52 -5.69
CA LEU A 48 0.48 -6.35 -6.32
C LEU A 48 -0.29 -5.24 -5.59
N TYR A 49 -0.98 -4.41 -6.36
CA TYR A 49 -1.73 -3.28 -5.82
C TYR A 49 -3.22 -3.51 -5.99
N THR A 50 -3.98 -3.26 -4.94
CA THR A 50 -5.44 -3.29 -4.97
C THR A 50 -5.98 -2.06 -5.70
N THR A 51 -7.04 -2.24 -6.49
CA THR A 51 -7.73 -1.15 -7.19
C THR A 51 -9.15 -0.98 -6.67
N VAL A 52 -9.78 0.14 -7.01
CA VAL A 52 -11.20 0.38 -6.72
C VAL A 52 -12.14 -0.28 -7.75
N ASN A 53 -11.59 -0.88 -8.81
CA ASN A 53 -12.37 -1.54 -9.86
C ASN A 53 -12.66 -2.99 -9.45
N PRO A 54 -13.93 -3.38 -9.22
CA PRO A 54 -14.28 -4.72 -8.78
C PRO A 54 -14.06 -5.81 -9.85
N GLU A 55 -13.94 -5.45 -11.13
CA GLU A 55 -13.63 -6.39 -12.20
C GLU A 55 -12.12 -6.60 -12.38
N ASN A 56 -11.31 -5.66 -11.91
CA ASN A 56 -9.85 -5.68 -12.01
C ASN A 56 -9.20 -5.29 -10.68
N CYS A 57 -9.46 -6.09 -9.65
CA CYS A 57 -9.11 -5.77 -8.26
C CYS A 57 -7.60 -5.68 -7.99
N TYR A 58 -6.76 -6.25 -8.87
CA TYR A 58 -5.31 -6.30 -8.66
C TYR A 58 -4.56 -5.91 -9.93
N ILE A 59 -3.61 -4.99 -9.80
CA ILE A 59 -2.70 -4.65 -10.88
C ILE A 59 -1.24 -4.82 -10.45
N LYS A 60 -0.40 -5.21 -11.40
CA LYS A 60 1.06 -5.06 -11.27
C LYS A 60 1.44 -3.63 -11.60
N SER A 61 2.55 -3.16 -11.04
CA SER A 61 3.06 -1.83 -11.41
C SER A 61 3.46 -1.79 -12.88
N SER A 62 2.69 -1.07 -13.70
CA SER A 62 3.09 -0.74 -15.06
C SER A 62 4.15 0.35 -15.00
N TYR A 63 5.42 -0.06 -15.14
CA TYR A 63 6.54 0.81 -15.54
C TYR A 63 7.01 1.83 -14.47
N ILE A 64 7.83 1.39 -13.52
CA ILE A 64 8.69 2.29 -12.73
C ILE A 64 10.04 2.37 -13.47
N LYS A 65 10.17 3.32 -14.40
CA LYS A 65 11.48 3.66 -14.99
C LYS A 65 12.41 4.08 -13.85
N ASN A 66 13.35 3.22 -13.46
CA ASN A 66 14.57 3.51 -12.70
C ASN A 66 14.44 4.39 -11.45
N THR A 67 13.27 4.51 -10.84
CA THR A 67 13.13 5.23 -9.57
C THR A 67 13.20 4.18 -8.46
N GLN A 68 14.32 4.18 -7.73
CA GLN A 68 14.57 3.30 -6.58
C GLN A 68 13.51 3.39 -5.45
N ASN A 69 12.58 4.34 -5.52
CA ASN A 69 11.59 4.60 -4.48
C ASN A 69 10.17 4.24 -4.91
N THR A 70 9.87 2.94 -4.80
CA THR A 70 8.56 2.29 -5.00
C THR A 70 7.47 2.92 -4.15
N ARG A 71 7.73 3.21 -2.87
CA ARG A 71 6.79 3.89 -1.97
C ARG A 71 6.37 5.25 -2.51
N LEU A 72 7.33 6.07 -2.94
CA LEU A 72 7.05 7.39 -3.51
C LEU A 72 6.21 7.26 -4.79
N SER A 73 6.53 6.28 -5.64
CA SER A 73 5.78 6.00 -6.85
C SER A 73 4.32 5.63 -6.55
N TYR A 74 4.10 4.71 -5.60
CA TYR A 74 2.76 4.33 -5.15
C TYR A 74 1.95 5.53 -4.61
N LEU A 75 2.55 6.33 -3.72
CA LEU A 75 1.90 7.53 -3.18
C LEU A 75 1.56 8.56 -4.27
N ARG A 76 2.45 8.70 -5.27
CA ARG A 76 2.20 9.57 -6.42
C ARG A 76 1.03 9.06 -7.25
N THR A 77 0.95 7.75 -7.50
CA THR A 77 -0.18 7.15 -8.22
C THR A 77 -1.51 7.32 -7.49
N ILE A 78 -1.53 7.19 -6.16
CA ILE A 78 -2.75 7.47 -5.38
C ILE A 78 -3.21 8.92 -5.55
N LYS A 79 -2.28 9.88 -5.50
CA LYS A 79 -2.60 11.31 -5.54
C LYS A 79 -2.90 11.84 -6.94
N LEU A 80 -2.14 11.43 -7.94
CA LEU A 80 -2.17 12.00 -9.29
C LEU A 80 -2.80 11.05 -10.33
N GLY A 81 -3.03 9.79 -9.98
CA GLY A 81 -3.45 8.76 -10.93
C GLY A 81 -2.34 8.35 -11.91
N GLY A 82 -2.72 8.07 -13.15
CA GLY A 82 -1.80 7.75 -14.26
C GLY A 82 -1.56 6.25 -14.50
N GLN A 83 -2.15 5.37 -13.70
CA GLN A 83 -2.22 3.93 -13.99
C GLN A 83 -3.52 3.61 -14.76
N LYS A 84 -3.58 2.42 -15.36
CA LYS A 84 -4.77 1.94 -16.07
C LYS A 84 -6.00 1.89 -15.17
N GLU A 85 -5.81 1.51 -13.91
CA GLU A 85 -6.85 1.44 -12.88
C GLU A 85 -6.60 2.45 -11.76
N LYS A 86 -7.66 2.94 -11.13
CA LYS A 86 -7.57 3.84 -9.97
C LYS A 86 -7.28 3.01 -8.71
N LEU A 87 -6.20 3.32 -8.00
CA LEU A 87 -5.81 2.60 -6.78
C LEU A 87 -6.63 3.03 -5.55
N TYR A 88 -7.10 4.26 -5.53
CA TYR A 88 -7.79 4.84 -4.38
C TYR A 88 -8.82 5.87 -4.84
N ASN A 89 -10.00 5.87 -4.23
CA ASN A 89 -11.00 6.91 -4.45
C ASN A 89 -10.63 8.12 -3.58
N GLU A 90 -10.40 9.26 -4.22
CA GLU A 90 -10.09 10.51 -3.54
C GLU A 90 -11.12 10.79 -2.43
N THR A 91 -10.62 11.00 -1.21
CA THR A 91 -11.45 11.46 -0.11
C THR A 91 -11.49 12.98 -0.12
N ASN A 92 -12.68 13.54 0.08
CA ASN A 92 -12.85 14.98 0.17
C ASN A 92 -12.26 15.50 1.49
N ILE A 93 -11.10 16.16 1.39
CA ILE A 93 -10.39 16.74 2.54
C ILE A 93 -11.26 17.75 3.28
N TYR A 94 -12.09 18.53 2.58
CA TYR A 94 -12.97 19.52 3.20
C TYR A 94 -14.03 18.86 4.11
N GLU A 95 -14.58 17.73 3.68
CA GLU A 95 -15.50 16.95 4.52
C GLU A 95 -14.80 16.41 5.78
N MET A 96 -13.55 15.97 5.66
CA MET A 96 -12.74 15.56 6.81
C MET A 96 -12.50 16.73 7.77
N GLU A 97 -12.10 17.90 7.26
CA GLU A 97 -11.90 19.10 8.07
C GLU A 97 -13.18 19.54 8.79
N LEU A 98 -14.31 19.52 8.09
CA LEU A 98 -15.61 19.86 8.64
C LEU A 98 -16.03 18.90 9.76
N ALA A 99 -15.82 17.60 9.56
CA ALA A 99 -16.09 16.57 10.55
C ALA A 99 -15.23 16.76 11.82
N MET A 100 -13.93 17.02 11.66
CA MET A 100 -13.04 17.31 12.79
C MET A 100 -13.46 18.56 13.58
N ARG A 101 -13.84 19.63 12.89
CA ARG A 101 -14.35 20.86 13.54
C ARG A 101 -15.65 20.62 14.28
N ARG A 102 -16.55 19.79 13.74
CA ARG A 102 -17.82 19.41 14.40
C ARG A 102 -17.57 18.57 15.65
N ALA A 103 -16.68 17.58 15.59
CA ALA A 103 -16.32 16.74 16.74
C ALA A 103 -15.77 17.58 17.91
N ARG A 104 -14.94 18.58 17.62
CA ARG A 104 -14.44 19.52 18.64
C ARG A 104 -15.53 20.31 19.36
N ARG A 105 -16.67 20.59 18.71
CA ARG A 105 -17.79 21.34 19.33
C ARG A 105 -18.69 20.47 20.21
N GLN A 106 -18.55 19.15 20.13
CA GLN A 106 -19.34 18.20 20.91
C GLN A 106 -18.65 17.79 22.22
N TYR A 107 -17.45 18.31 22.48
CA TYR A 107 -16.68 18.19 23.72
C TYR A 107 -16.42 19.60 24.29
#